data_AF-A0A1U7I9G7-F1
#
_entry.id   AF-A0A1U7I9G7-F1
#
_cell.length_a   1.000
_cell.length_b   1.000
_cell.length_c   1.000
_cell.angle_alpha   90.00
_cell.angle_beta   90.00
_cell.angle_gamma   90.00
#
_symmetry.space_group_name_H-M   'P 1'
#
loop_
_entity.id
_entity.type
_entity.pdbx_description
1 polymer ?
#
loop_
_entity_poly.entity_id
_entity_poly.type
_entity_poly.pdbx_seq_one_letter_code
_entity_poly.pdbx_strand_id
1 'polypeptide(L)'
;MSSPLQERQKRLTQLIEQLLEEGWTQSSLANAVGVDFSTVHRWLRGKTIPDVDSKNFRQLAKLSGGNTATLQLYLDGEISLSEYRNGFEKKTITEVRDITKKSASDDIKREILAKIKALEPADIVDVISSSAAFLANQV
;
A
#
# COMPACT_ATOMS: atom_id res chain seq x y z
N MET A 1 18.24 18.29 24.10
CA MET A 1 18.92 17.19 23.41
C MET A 1 17.91 16.07 23.25
N SER A 2 17.48 15.77 22.02
CA SER A 2 16.63 14.59 21.77
C SER A 2 17.45 13.33 22.01
N SER A 3 16.84 12.28 22.57
CA SER A 3 17.55 11.02 22.76
C SER A 3 17.80 10.32 21.41
N PRO A 4 18.83 9.45 21.28
CA PRO A 4 19.08 8.70 20.05
C PRO A 4 17.85 7.92 19.56
N LEU A 5 17.07 7.36 20.50
CA LEU A 5 15.81 6.68 20.19
C LEU A 5 14.72 7.62 19.64
N GLN A 6 14.64 8.85 20.15
CA GLN A 6 13.69 9.85 19.64
C GLN A 6 14.08 10.32 18.23
N GLU A 7 15.37 10.49 17.95
CA GLU A 7 15.82 10.86 16.61
C GLU A 7 15.59 9.72 15.61
N ARG A 8 15.90 8.48 16.02
CA ARG A 8 15.59 7.28 15.23
C ARG A 8 14.10 7.18 14.90
N GLN A 9 13.26 7.45 15.89
CA GLN A 9 11.80 7.48 15.70
C GLN A 9 11.36 8.58 14.74
N LYS A 10 11.91 9.79 14.86
CA LYS A 10 11.58 10.92 14.00
C LYS A 10 11.93 10.61 12.54
N ARG A 11 13.08 9.99 12.29
CA ARG A 11 13.50 9.56 10.94
C ARG A 11 12.61 8.45 10.38
N LEU A 12 12.19 7.49 11.21
CA LEU A 12 11.20 6.50 10.78
C LEU A 12 9.88 7.16 10.36
N THR A 13 9.38 8.10 11.16
CA THR A 13 8.15 8.83 10.84
C THR A 13 8.30 9.62 9.54
N GLN A 14 9.42 10.34 9.36
CA GLN A 14 9.72 11.08 8.14
C GLN A 14 9.70 10.19 6.89
N LEU A 15 10.32 9.00 6.97
CA LEU A 15 10.31 8.05 5.86
C LEU A 15 8.89 7.57 5.51
N ILE A 16 8.09 7.26 6.52
CA ILE A 16 6.71 6.79 6.30
C ILE A 16 5.86 7.91 5.71
N GLU A 17 5.96 9.14 6.22
CA GLU A 17 5.25 10.31 5.70
C GLU A 17 5.60 10.57 4.23
N GLN A 18 6.88 10.48 3.87
CA GLN A 18 7.33 10.59 2.49
C GLN A 18 6.67 9.54 1.57
N LEU A 19 6.53 8.29 2.04
CA LEU A 19 5.81 7.26 1.27
C LEU A 19 4.33 7.62 1.11
N LEU A 20 3.70 8.19 2.13
CA LEU A 20 2.30 8.63 2.04
C LEU A 20 2.12 9.76 1.01
N GLU A 21 3.05 10.72 0.97
CA GLU A 21 3.08 11.79 -0.02
C GLU A 21 3.25 11.26 -1.46
N GLU A 22 3.95 10.13 -1.62
CA GLU A 22 4.12 9.43 -2.90
C GLU A 22 2.91 8.58 -3.33
N GLY A 23 1.82 8.65 -2.56
CA GLY A 23 0.53 8.03 -2.89
C GLY A 23 0.30 6.67 -2.21
N TRP A 24 1.16 6.28 -1.25
CA TRP A 24 0.84 5.15 -0.38
C TRP A 24 -0.24 5.55 0.63
N THR A 25 -1.07 4.58 1.02
CA THR A 25 -1.91 4.70 2.20
C THR A 25 -1.29 3.89 3.33
N GLN A 26 -1.63 4.18 4.59
CA GLN A 26 -1.17 3.36 5.71
C GLN A 26 -1.57 1.88 5.53
N SER A 27 -2.75 1.61 4.99
CA SER A 27 -3.23 0.25 4.71
C SER A 27 -2.46 -0.43 3.58
N SER A 28 -2.19 0.27 2.47
CA SER A 28 -1.43 -0.32 1.36
C SER A 28 0.05 -0.53 1.73
N LEU A 29 0.63 0.37 2.52
CA LEU A 29 1.96 0.21 3.08
C LEU A 29 2.03 -0.97 4.06
N ALA A 30 1.08 -1.07 4.98
CA ALA A 30 1.01 -2.18 5.93
C ALA A 30 0.95 -3.54 5.22
N ASN A 31 0.06 -3.66 4.22
CA ASN A 31 -0.06 -4.87 3.42
C ASN A 31 1.25 -5.20 2.67
N ALA A 32 1.87 -4.21 2.03
CA ALA A 32 3.12 -4.43 1.30
C ALA A 32 4.29 -4.82 2.22
N VAL A 33 4.35 -4.25 3.43
CA VAL A 33 5.34 -4.57 4.46
C VAL A 33 5.04 -5.93 5.14
N GLY A 34 3.79 -6.40 5.09
CA GLY A 34 3.33 -7.63 5.72
C GLY A 34 3.03 -7.48 7.21
N VAL A 35 2.54 -6.30 7.61
CA VAL A 35 2.14 -5.98 8.98
C VAL A 35 0.67 -5.53 9.05
N ASP A 36 0.11 -5.55 10.25
CA ASP A 36 -1.21 -4.98 10.48
C ASP A 36 -1.20 -3.44 10.40
N PHE A 37 -2.32 -2.84 10.00
CA PHE A 37 -2.52 -1.40 9.96
C PHE A 37 -2.12 -0.71 11.27
N SER A 38 -2.47 -1.30 12.42
CA SER A 38 -2.13 -0.77 13.74
C SER A 38 -0.62 -0.67 13.98
N THR A 39 0.18 -1.50 13.32
CA THR A 39 1.65 -1.46 13.43
C THR A 39 2.21 -0.21 12.77
N VAL A 40 1.77 0.10 11.55
CA VAL A 40 2.16 1.34 10.84
C VAL A 40 1.67 2.56 11.60
N HIS A 41 0.44 2.51 12.14
CA HIS A 41 -0.09 3.58 12.97
C HIS A 41 0.78 3.82 14.22
N ARG A 42 1.21 2.76 14.92
CA ARG A 42 2.09 2.86 16.08
C ARG A 42 3.48 3.39 15.73
N TRP A 43 4.02 3.05 14.57
CA TRP A 43 5.27 3.63 14.07
C TRP A 43 5.14 5.14 13.88
N LEU A 44 4.09 5.62 13.19
CA LEU A 44 3.85 7.04 13.00
C LEU A 44 3.63 7.81 14.32
N ARG A 45 2.96 7.17 15.29
CA ARG A 45 2.73 7.74 16.64
C ARG A 45 3.93 7.65 17.57
N GLY A 46 5.05 7.12 17.10
CA GLY A 46 6.26 6.95 17.89
C GLY A 46 6.13 6.00 19.09
N LYS A 47 5.22 5.03 18.99
CA LYS A 47 4.99 4.04 20.05
C LYS A 47 5.92 2.84 19.93
N THR A 48 6.40 2.55 18.72
CA THR A 48 7.30 1.44 18.42
C THR A 48 8.15 1.74 17.21
N ILE A 49 9.31 1.10 17.15
CA ILE A 49 10.22 1.08 15.99
C ILE A 49 10.36 -0.39 15.58
N PRO A 50 10.38 -0.72 14.28
CA PRO A 50 10.68 -2.08 13.83
C PRO A 50 12.09 -2.50 14.25
N ASP A 51 12.21 -3.73 14.74
CA ASP A 51 13.48 -4.36 15.07
C ASP A 51 14.30 -4.58 13.78
N VAL A 52 15.60 -4.29 13.82
CA VAL A 52 16.52 -4.38 12.67
C VAL A 52 16.59 -5.77 12.03
N ASP A 53 16.41 -6.82 12.84
CA ASP A 53 16.44 -8.21 12.38
C ASP A 53 15.06 -8.73 11.95
N SER A 54 14.01 -7.92 12.14
CA SER A 54 12.65 -8.32 11.78
C SER A 54 12.43 -8.37 10.27
N LYS A 55 11.55 -9.30 9.87
CA LYS A 55 11.04 -9.37 8.49
C LYS A 55 10.43 -8.04 8.03
N ASN A 56 9.77 -7.32 8.94
CA ASN A 56 9.09 -6.06 8.67
C ASN A 56 10.09 -4.96 8.33
N PHE A 57 11.23 -4.91 9.04
CA PHE A 57 12.32 -3.98 8.74
C PHE A 57 12.94 -4.23 7.37
N ARG A 58 13.20 -5.51 7.06
CA ARG A 58 13.69 -5.93 5.74
C ARG A 58 12.73 -5.54 4.62
N GLN A 59 11.44 -5.77 4.82
CA GLN A 59 10.44 -5.47 3.81
C GLN A 59 10.22 -3.96 3.64
N LEU A 60 10.22 -3.19 4.74
CA LEU A 60 10.19 -1.73 4.71
C LEU A 60 11.40 -1.17 3.94
N ALA A 61 12.61 -1.68 4.20
CA ALA A 61 13.80 -1.25 3.49
C ALA A 61 13.68 -1.46 1.97
N LYS A 62 13.28 -2.68 1.57
CA LYS A 62 13.08 -3.06 0.17
C LYS A 62 12.05 -2.20 -0.54
N LEU A 63 10.96 -1.85 0.14
CA LEU A 63 9.86 -1.07 -0.44
C LEU A 63 10.14 0.43 -0.53
N SER A 64 11.00 0.94 0.34
CA SER A 64 11.16 2.39 0.52
C SER A 64 12.44 2.97 -0.06
N GLY A 65 13.41 2.15 -0.46
CA GLY A 65 14.58 2.71 -1.13
C GLY A 65 15.81 1.85 -1.26
N GLY A 66 15.99 0.89 -0.36
CA GLY A 66 17.30 0.28 -0.17
C GLY A 66 17.25 -1.11 0.44
N ASN A 67 18.21 -1.37 1.32
CA ASN A 67 18.36 -2.62 2.04
C ASN A 67 18.41 -2.35 3.54
N THR A 68 18.46 -3.40 4.35
CA THR A 68 18.46 -3.27 5.82
C THR A 68 19.63 -2.42 6.32
N ALA A 69 20.81 -2.53 5.73
CA ALA A 69 21.98 -1.76 6.13
C ALA A 69 21.79 -0.26 5.85
N THR A 70 21.31 0.12 4.66
CA THR A 70 21.09 1.53 4.33
C THR A 70 19.93 2.13 5.11
N LEU A 71 18.86 1.37 5.37
CA LEU A 71 17.76 1.82 6.23
C LEU A 71 18.26 2.06 7.66
N GLN A 72 19.12 1.17 8.18
CA GLN A 72 19.71 1.34 9.49
C GLN A 72 20.58 2.59 9.57
N LEU A 73 21.50 2.80 8.62
CA LEU A 73 22.33 4.02 8.55
C LEU A 73 21.47 5.29 8.50
N TYR A 74 20.37 5.27 7.74
CA TYR A 74 19.45 6.40 7.71
C TYR A 74 18.80 6.61 9.06
N LEU A 75 18.24 5.57 9.68
CA LEU A 75 17.56 5.70 10.96
C LEU A 75 18.51 6.10 12.10
N ASP A 76 19.78 5.72 12.03
CA ASP A 76 20.79 6.03 13.06
C ASP A 76 21.38 7.43 12.98
N GLY A 77 21.20 8.14 11.86
CA GLY A 77 21.76 9.48 11.73
C GLY A 77 22.73 9.65 10.57
N GLU A 78 23.34 8.55 10.14
CA GLU A 78 24.60 8.49 9.41
C GLU A 78 24.47 8.95 7.95
N ILE A 79 23.32 8.72 7.33
CA ILE A 79 23.03 9.18 5.97
C ILE A 79 21.74 9.99 5.91
N SER A 80 21.60 10.79 4.85
CA SER A 80 20.39 11.59 4.61
C SER A 80 19.24 10.76 4.03
N LEU A 81 18.00 11.28 4.08
CA LEU A 81 16.84 10.62 3.46
C LEU A 81 17.02 10.48 1.94
N SER A 82 17.53 11.52 1.28
CA SER A 82 17.77 11.50 -0.17
C SER A 82 18.84 10.47 -0.55
N GLU A 83 19.91 10.35 0.23
CA GLU A 83 20.95 9.34 0.02
C GLU A 83 20.43 7.91 0.20
N TYR A 84 19.63 7.67 1.24
CA TYR A 84 18.94 6.39 1.43
C TYR A 84 18.03 6.04 0.24
N ARG A 85 17.27 7.02 -0.26
CA ARG A 85 16.28 6.84 -1.32
C ARG A 85 16.87 6.84 -2.73
N ASN A 86 18.11 7.29 -2.93
CA ASN A 86 18.76 7.30 -4.24
C ASN A 86 18.95 5.87 -4.82
N GLY A 87 19.03 4.86 -3.96
CA GLY A 87 19.01 3.45 -4.36
C GLY A 87 17.69 3.00 -5.03
N PHE A 88 16.62 3.81 -4.95
CA PHE A 88 15.28 3.51 -5.42
C PHE A 88 14.99 3.97 -6.86
N GLU A 89 15.70 4.96 -7.38
CA GLU A 89 15.27 5.72 -8.57
C GLU A 89 15.30 4.93 -9.90
N LYS A 90 15.71 3.65 -9.91
CA LYS A 90 15.87 2.89 -11.16
C LYS A 90 14.91 1.73 -11.42
N LYS A 91 13.97 1.36 -10.52
CA LYS A 91 13.21 0.10 -10.75
C LYS A 91 11.72 0.02 -10.40
N THR A 92 11.17 0.76 -9.43
CA THR A 92 9.95 0.25 -8.74
C THR A 92 8.65 1.05 -8.88
N ILE A 93 8.66 2.25 -9.45
CA ILE A 93 7.41 3.03 -9.60
C ILE A 93 6.44 2.38 -10.61
N THR A 94 6.96 1.60 -11.55
CA THR A 94 6.17 0.90 -12.58
C THR A 94 5.64 -0.45 -12.11
N GLU A 95 6.43 -1.25 -11.38
CA GLU A 95 6.06 -2.64 -11.04
C GLU A 95 5.05 -2.76 -9.89
N VAL A 96 5.12 -1.90 -8.86
CA VAL A 96 4.22 -2.01 -7.68
C VAL A 96 2.81 -1.50 -7.99
N ARG A 97 2.68 -0.51 -8.88
CA ARG A 97 1.39 -0.03 -9.37
C ARG A 97 0.62 -1.10 -10.14
N ASP A 98 1.33 -1.94 -10.90
CA ASP A 98 0.71 -3.06 -11.62
C ASP A 98 0.30 -4.20 -10.69
N ILE A 99 1.10 -4.54 -9.68
CA ILE A 99 0.77 -5.64 -8.74
C ILE A 99 -0.48 -5.32 -7.90
N THR A 100 -0.59 -4.07 -7.42
CA THR A 100 -1.68 -3.64 -6.54
C THR A 100 -2.98 -3.34 -7.28
N LYS A 101 -2.93 -2.73 -8.49
CA LYS A 101 -4.12 -2.59 -9.34
C LYS A 101 -4.64 -3.93 -9.84
N LYS A 102 -3.74 -4.86 -10.20
CA LYS A 102 -4.14 -6.17 -10.73
C LYS A 102 -4.86 -7.02 -9.68
N SER A 103 -4.36 -7.06 -8.44
CA SER A 103 -5.04 -7.81 -7.36
C SER A 103 -6.42 -7.26 -7.04
N ALA A 104 -6.55 -5.95 -6.75
CA ALA A 104 -7.85 -5.38 -6.38
C ALA A 104 -8.85 -5.38 -7.56
N SER A 105 -8.38 -5.14 -8.79
CA SER A 105 -9.24 -5.20 -9.98
C SER A 105 -9.68 -6.64 -10.30
N ASP A 106 -8.80 -7.62 -10.15
CA ASP A 106 -9.11 -9.01 -10.45
C ASP A 106 -10.03 -9.63 -9.39
N ASP A 107 -9.91 -9.22 -8.13
CA ASP A 107 -10.82 -9.63 -7.06
C ASP A 107 -12.24 -9.07 -7.30
N ILE A 108 -12.35 -7.79 -7.67
CA ILE A 108 -13.64 -7.17 -8.04
C ILE A 108 -14.23 -7.86 -9.29
N LYS A 109 -13.42 -8.12 -10.33
CA LYS A 109 -13.89 -8.82 -11.53
C LYS A 109 -14.39 -10.23 -11.22
N ARG A 110 -13.69 -10.97 -10.35
CA ARG A 110 -14.08 -12.33 -9.93
C ARG A 110 -15.39 -12.32 -9.16
N GLU A 111 -15.56 -11.38 -8.24
CA GLU A 111 -16.80 -11.23 -7.47
C GLU A 111 -17.98 -10.88 -8.39
N ILE A 112 -17.81 -9.90 -9.27
CA ILE A 112 -18.85 -9.50 -10.24
C ILE A 112 -19.20 -10.67 -11.16
N LEU A 113 -18.20 -11.38 -11.69
CA LEU A 113 -18.43 -12.53 -12.56
C LEU A 113 -19.16 -13.68 -11.85
N ALA A 114 -18.83 -13.93 -10.58
CA ALA A 114 -19.53 -14.93 -9.77
C ALA A 114 -20.99 -14.55 -9.54
N LYS A 115 -21.26 -13.27 -9.25
CA LYS A 115 -22.63 -12.75 -9.12
C LYS A 115 -23.42 -12.87 -10.42
N ILE A 116 -22.83 -12.49 -11.56
CA ILE A 116 -23.48 -12.62 -12.88
C ILE A 116 -23.79 -14.10 -13.19
N LYS A 117 -22.89 -15.03 -12.87
CA LYS A 117 -23.11 -16.48 -13.08
C LYS A 117 -24.17 -17.08 -12.16
N ALA A 118 -24.44 -16.45 -11.01
CA ALA A 118 -25.43 -16.88 -10.05
C ALA A 118 -26.83 -16.28 -10.32
N LEU A 119 -26.96 -15.39 -11.30
CA LEU A 119 -28.26 -14.88 -11.75
C LEU A 119 -28.95 -15.93 -12.61
N GLU A 120 -30.22 -16.19 -12.33
CA GLU A 120 -31.04 -17.04 -13.19
C GLU A 120 -31.30 -16.32 -14.52
N PRO A 121 -31.23 -17.01 -15.67
CA PRO A 121 -31.46 -16.39 -16.98
C PRO A 121 -32.79 -15.64 -17.09
N ALA A 122 -33.82 -16.08 -16.35
CA ALA A 122 -35.13 -15.44 -16.31
C ALA A 122 -35.09 -14.03 -15.70
N ASP A 123 -34.32 -13.83 -14.63
CA ASP A 123 -34.21 -12.53 -13.94
C ASP A 123 -33.48 -11.50 -14.82
N ILE A 124 -32.48 -11.96 -15.59
CA ILE A 124 -31.76 -11.11 -16.54
C ILE A 124 -32.69 -10.64 -17.66
N VAL A 125 -33.50 -11.57 -18.20
CA VAL A 125 -34.46 -11.25 -19.26
C VAL A 125 -35.50 -10.25 -18.78
N ASP A 126 -36.03 -10.41 -17.56
CA ASP A 126 -37.04 -9.51 -16.99
C ASP A 126 -36.55 -8.06 -16.87
N VAL A 127 -35.32 -7.86 -16.39
CA VAL A 127 -34.71 -6.53 -16.27
C VAL A 127 -34.49 -5.90 -17.65
N ILE A 128 -34.01 -6.66 -18.63
CA ILE A 128 -33.79 -6.17 -20.00
C ILE A 128 -35.12 -5.80 -20.66
N SER A 129 -36.13 -6.66 -20.55
CA SER A 129 -37.47 -6.42 -21.09
C SER A 129 -38.14 -5.20 -20.46
N SER A 130 -38.08 -5.06 -19.15
CA SER A 130 -38.60 -3.90 -18.43
C SER A 130 -37.90 -2.61 -18.83
N SER A 131 -36.57 -2.65 -18.98
CA SER A 131 -35.78 -1.50 -19.41
C SER A 131 -36.10 -1.09 -20.85
N ALA A 132 -36.23 -2.07 -21.75
CA ALA A 132 -36.60 -1.81 -23.14
C ALA A 132 -38.01 -1.24 -23.26
N ALA A 133 -38.97 -1.77 -22.51
CA ALA A 133 -40.34 -1.27 -22.47
C ALA A 133 -40.42 0.16 -21.91
N PHE A 134 -39.65 0.45 -20.85
CA PHE A 134 -39.55 1.80 -20.29
C PHE A 134 -39.03 2.80 -21.33
N LEU A 135 -37.95 2.46 -22.04
CA LEU A 135 -37.38 3.31 -23.07
C LEU A 135 -38.32 3.51 -24.27
N ALA A 136 -39.04 2.46 -24.69
CA ALA A 136 -40.02 2.55 -25.77
C ALA A 136 -41.22 3.45 -25.43
N ASN A 137 -41.61 3.54 -24.15
CA ASN A 137 -42.69 4.39 -23.67
C ASN A 137 -42.27 5.85 -23.39
N GLN A 138 -40.98 6.20 -23.57
CA GLN A 138 -40.47 7.57 -23.47
C GLN A 138 -40.35 8.28 -24.82
N VAL A 139 -40.81 7.66 -25.91
CA VAL A 139 -40.83 8.20 -27.28
C VAL A 139 -42.24 8.64 -27.68
#